data_AF-A0A933ND65-F1
#
_entry.id   AF-A0A933ND65-F1
#
_cell.length_a   1.000
_cell.length_b   1.000
_cell.length_c   1.000
_cell.angle_alpha   90.00
_cell.angle_beta   90.00
_cell.angle_gamma   90.00
#
_symmetry.space_group_name_H-M   'P 1'
#
loop_
_entity.id
_entity.type
_entity.pdbx_description
1 polymer ?
#
loop_
_entity_poly.entity_id
_entity_poly.type
_entity_poly.pdbx_seq_one_letter_code
_entity_poly.pdbx_strand_id
1 'polypeptide(L)'
;MPMKERTSGFLKNDVVRKRLAKLLVLQCFRNTFLEDLHAGITPNSRCGDFSDVMVTTPDGDIPWNELSRLSDDEMKRLMIDSVNHVYELLTSMASPRFWLVLEELSKADPLPEWFDPPHTLDGLQKSEDTAHE
;
A
#
# COMPACT_ATOMS: atom_id res chain seq x y z
N MET A 1 8.01 -33.40 4.24
CA MET A 1 8.91 -32.25 4.00
C MET A 1 9.06 -31.46 5.29
N PRO A 2 10.29 -31.19 5.74
CA PRO A 2 10.60 -30.23 6.80
C PRO A 2 9.93 -28.87 6.57
N MET A 3 9.54 -28.18 7.64
CA MET A 3 8.80 -26.90 7.59
C MET A 3 9.53 -25.81 6.78
N LYS A 4 10.86 -25.75 6.89
CA LYS A 4 11.70 -24.82 6.12
C LYS A 4 11.60 -25.04 4.59
N GLU A 5 11.49 -26.28 4.14
CA GLU A 5 11.36 -26.61 2.72
C GLU A 5 9.99 -26.21 2.15
N ARG A 6 8.92 -26.32 2.95
CA ARG A 6 7.57 -25.89 2.55
C ARG A 6 7.49 -24.38 2.34
N THR A 7 7.94 -23.59 3.33
CA THR A 7 7.94 -22.12 3.22
C THR A 7 8.79 -21.65 2.04
N SER A 8 9.96 -22.26 1.82
CA SER A 8 10.81 -21.95 0.66
C SER A 8 10.12 -22.27 -0.67
N GLY A 9 9.36 -23.37 -0.75
CA GLY A 9 8.60 -23.74 -1.94
C GLY A 9 7.52 -22.70 -2.30
N PHE A 10 6.75 -22.24 -1.32
CA PHE A 10 5.73 -21.21 -1.53
C PHE A 10 6.34 -19.86 -1.95
N LEU A 11 7.44 -19.44 -1.34
CA LEU A 11 8.11 -18.19 -1.72
C LEU A 11 8.76 -18.25 -3.11
N LYS A 12 9.01 -19.44 -3.67
CA LYS A 12 9.45 -19.60 -5.06
C LYS A 12 8.29 -19.48 -6.07
N ASN A 13 7.05 -19.74 -5.64
CA ASN A 13 5.87 -19.58 -6.46
C ASN A 13 5.57 -18.09 -6.65
N ASP A 14 5.55 -17.65 -7.91
CA ASP A 14 5.38 -16.23 -8.21
C ASP A 14 4.00 -15.69 -7.86
N VAL A 15 2.94 -16.45 -8.11
CA VAL A 15 1.57 -16.07 -7.77
C VAL A 15 1.45 -15.82 -6.26
N VAL A 16 2.07 -16.69 -5.46
CA VAL A 16 2.09 -16.54 -4.00
C VAL A 16 2.88 -15.30 -3.58
N ARG A 17 4.02 -15.01 -4.23
CA ARG A 17 4.79 -13.79 -3.94
C ARG A 17 4.00 -12.51 -4.27
N LYS A 18 3.34 -12.45 -5.44
CA LYS A 18 2.50 -11.31 -5.84
C LYS A 18 1.40 -11.06 -4.83
N ARG A 19 0.67 -12.10 -4.44
CA ARG A 19 -0.41 -12.02 -3.45
C ARG A 19 0.10 -11.68 -2.06
N LEU A 20 1.28 -12.17 -1.68
CA LEU A 20 1.93 -11.77 -0.43
C LEU A 20 2.34 -10.30 -0.45
N ALA A 21 2.84 -9.77 -1.57
CA ALA A 21 3.15 -8.36 -1.72
C ALA A 21 1.90 -7.47 -1.58
N LYS A 22 0.79 -7.86 -2.24
CA LYS A 22 -0.52 -7.22 -2.06
C LYS A 22 -0.95 -7.21 -0.59
N LEU A 23 -0.88 -8.36 0.08
CA LEU A 23 -1.24 -8.49 1.49
C LEU A 23 -0.35 -7.62 2.40
N LEU A 24 0.96 -7.57 2.13
CA LEU A 24 1.91 -6.71 2.85
C LEU A 24 1.51 -5.24 2.76
N VAL A 25 1.24 -4.74 1.55
CA VAL A 25 0.85 -3.33 1.36
C VAL A 25 -0.51 -3.05 2.01
N LEU A 26 -1.47 -3.98 1.89
CA LEU A 26 -2.76 -3.85 2.57
C LEU A 26 -2.61 -3.73 4.08
N GLN A 27 -1.90 -4.67 4.71
CA GLN A 27 -1.82 -4.73 6.17
C GLN A 27 -0.91 -3.66 6.76
N CYS A 28 0.15 -3.27 6.05
CA CYS A 28 1.19 -2.39 6.58
C CYS A 28 1.10 -0.94 6.12
N PHE A 29 0.30 -0.64 5.09
CA PHE A 29 0.13 0.72 4.59
C PHE A 29 -1.33 1.10 4.50
N ARG A 30 -2.16 0.34 3.78
CA ARG A 30 -3.57 0.71 3.59
C ARG A 30 -4.34 0.70 4.90
N ASN A 31 -4.20 -0.36 5.69
CA ASN A 31 -4.89 -0.55 6.97
C ASN A 31 -4.16 0.14 8.14
N THR A 32 -3.70 1.37 7.91
CA THR A 32 -3.04 2.22 8.92
C THR A 32 -3.79 3.54 9.03
N PHE A 33 -3.21 4.50 9.75
CA PHE A 33 -3.64 5.91 9.76
C PHE A 33 -3.87 6.51 8.35
N LEU A 34 -3.33 5.91 7.29
CA LEU A 34 -3.65 6.28 5.90
C LEU A 34 -5.15 6.19 5.59
N GLU A 35 -5.88 5.20 6.13
CA GLU A 35 -7.31 5.06 5.87
C GLU A 35 -8.12 6.18 6.53
N ASP A 36 -7.70 6.63 7.72
CA ASP A 36 -8.32 7.77 8.42
C ASP A 36 -8.18 9.05 7.58
N LEU A 37 -7.00 9.25 6.97
CA LEU A 37 -6.75 10.37 6.06
C LEU A 37 -7.57 10.24 4.77
N HIS A 38 -7.65 9.03 4.21
CA HIS A 38 -8.39 8.73 2.99
C HIS A 38 -9.92 8.85 3.17
N ALA A 39 -10.43 8.72 4.40
CA ALA A 39 -11.84 8.94 4.72
C ALA A 39 -12.25 10.43 4.71
N GLY A 40 -11.29 11.34 4.51
CA GLY A 40 -11.55 12.77 4.37
C GLY A 40 -12.39 13.12 3.13
N ILE A 41 -12.94 14.35 3.12
CA ILE A 41 -13.73 14.84 1.99
C ILE A 41 -12.79 15.32 0.88
N THR A 42 -12.88 14.70 -0.29
CA THR A 42 -12.23 15.21 -1.50
C THR A 42 -13.03 16.38 -2.10
N PRO A 43 -12.42 17.54 -2.37
CA PRO A 43 -13.13 18.65 -3.00
C PRO A 43 -13.53 18.31 -4.44
N ASN A 44 -14.57 19.00 -4.93
CA ASN A 44 -14.97 18.93 -6.33
C ASN A 44 -14.33 20.09 -7.12
N SER A 45 -13.78 19.79 -8.29
CA SER A 45 -13.32 20.78 -9.26
C SER A 45 -14.29 20.87 -10.43
N ARG A 46 -14.72 22.08 -10.80
CA ARG A 46 -15.62 22.28 -11.94
C ARG A 46 -14.89 22.14 -13.27
N CYS A 47 -13.63 22.56 -13.33
CA CYS A 47 -12.78 22.41 -14.50
C CYS A 47 -12.12 21.02 -14.61
N GLY A 48 -12.11 20.25 -13.53
CA GLY A 48 -11.63 18.86 -13.49
C GLY A 48 -10.13 18.71 -13.23
N ASP A 49 -9.36 19.80 -13.29
CA ASP A 49 -7.91 19.83 -13.04
C ASP A 49 -7.53 20.47 -11.69
N PHE A 50 -8.53 20.78 -10.87
CA PHE A 50 -8.41 21.41 -9.54
C PHE A 50 -7.74 22.80 -9.53
N SER A 51 -7.56 23.44 -10.69
CA SER A 51 -7.07 24.83 -10.76
C SER A 51 -8.07 25.84 -10.16
N ASP A 52 -9.34 25.45 -10.04
CA ASP A 52 -10.42 26.22 -9.40
C ASP A 52 -10.62 25.90 -7.90
N VAL A 53 -9.76 25.06 -7.31
CA VAL A 53 -9.84 24.68 -5.90
C VAL A 53 -8.68 25.30 -5.12
N MET A 54 -8.99 25.86 -3.94
CA MET A 54 -8.00 26.44 -3.04
C MET A 54 -8.39 26.22 -1.59
N VAL A 55 -7.40 26.26 -0.70
CA VAL A 55 -7.59 26.29 0.74
C VAL A 55 -7.34 27.71 1.22
N THR A 56 -8.36 28.33 1.82
CA THR A 56 -8.24 29.66 2.41
C THR A 56 -7.66 29.55 3.82
N THR A 57 -6.58 30.29 4.06
CA THR A 57 -5.94 30.43 5.36
C THR A 57 -5.91 31.89 5.80
N PRO A 58 -5.64 32.21 7.07
CA PRO A 58 -5.44 33.60 7.50
C PRO A 58 -4.32 34.34 6.76
N ASP A 59 -3.30 33.61 6.30
CA ASP A 59 -2.13 34.19 5.62
C ASP A 59 -2.29 34.28 4.09
N GLY A 60 -3.39 33.75 3.55
CA GLY A 60 -3.72 33.75 2.14
C GLY A 60 -4.31 32.44 1.64
N ASP A 61 -4.70 32.43 0.37
CA ASP A 61 -5.19 31.24 -0.31
C ASP A 61 -4.03 30.41 -0.86
N ILE A 62 -4.10 29.10 -0.68
CA ILE A 62 -3.14 28.14 -1.23
C ILE A 62 -3.86 27.34 -2.34
N PRO A 63 -3.37 27.38 -3.59
CA PRO A 63 -3.92 26.56 -4.66
C PRO A 63 -3.87 25.08 -4.31
N TRP A 64 -4.93 24.32 -4.60
CA TRP A 64 -5.02 22.89 -4.25
C TRP A 64 -3.86 22.08 -4.82
N ASN A 65 -3.38 22.43 -6.02
CA ASN A 65 -2.29 21.74 -6.69
C ASN A 65 -0.93 21.97 -6.01
N GLU A 66 -0.78 23.05 -5.24
CA GLU A 66 0.42 23.41 -4.47
C GLU A 66 0.32 23.01 -2.99
N LEU A 67 -0.89 22.66 -2.52
CA LEU A 67 -1.15 22.26 -1.14
C LEU A 67 -0.44 20.95 -0.79
N SER A 68 0.28 20.90 0.33
CA SER A 68 0.66 19.63 0.95
C SER A 68 -0.58 18.96 1.56
N ARG A 69 -0.89 17.74 1.14
CA ARG A 69 -2.07 16.99 1.62
C ARG A 69 -1.81 16.28 2.95
N LEU A 70 -0.54 16.19 3.37
CA LEU A 70 -0.12 15.60 4.63
C LEU A 70 0.79 16.60 5.34
N SER A 71 0.46 16.93 6.57
CA SER A 71 1.35 17.67 7.47
C SER A 71 2.50 16.78 7.95
N ASP A 72 3.56 17.40 8.48
CA ASP A 72 4.70 16.67 9.06
C ASP A 72 4.26 15.75 10.22
N ASP A 73 3.32 16.21 11.05
CA ASP A 73 2.80 15.43 12.17
C ASP A 73 1.98 14.22 11.68
N GLU A 74 1.14 14.39 10.65
CA GLU A 74 0.40 13.29 10.02
C GLU A 74 1.34 12.30 9.34
N MET A 75 2.35 12.79 8.62
CA MET A 75 3.38 11.96 7.99
C MET A 75 4.14 11.14 9.03
N LYS A 76 4.56 11.78 10.13
CA LYS A 76 5.24 11.09 11.23
C LYS A 76 4.35 10.02 11.87
N ARG A 77 3.08 10.34 12.12
CA ARG A 77 2.11 9.38 12.67
C ARG A 77 1.91 8.19 11.73
N LEU A 78 1.72 8.45 10.43
CA LEU A 78 1.60 7.42 9.41
C LEU A 78 2.81 6.49 9.40
N MET A 79 4.04 7.04 9.43
CA MET A 79 5.26 6.22 9.44
C MET A 79 5.41 5.37 10.68
N ILE A 80 5.09 5.90 11.86
CA ILE A 80 5.11 5.12 13.11
C ILE A 80 4.15 3.94 13.00
N ASP A 81 2.93 4.18 12.52
CA ASP A 81 1.88 3.16 12.40
C ASP A 81 2.26 2.08 11.39
N SER A 82 2.72 2.48 10.19
CA SER A 82 3.23 1.56 9.18
C SER A 82 4.39 0.72 9.70
N VAL A 83 5.37 1.32 10.41
CA VAL A 83 6.52 0.57 10.95
C VAL A 83 6.07 -0.46 12.00
N ASN A 84 5.11 -0.12 12.86
CA ASN A 84 4.57 -1.06 13.84
C ASN A 84 3.88 -2.25 13.15
N HIS A 85 3.04 -1.99 12.16
CA HIS A 85 2.38 -3.05 11.38
C HIS A 85 3.39 -3.93 10.62
N VAL A 86 4.43 -3.33 10.01
CA VAL A 86 5.51 -4.08 9.37
C VAL A 86 6.21 -4.97 10.40
N TYR A 87 6.54 -4.46 11.58
CA TYR A 87 7.21 -5.22 12.62
C TYR A 87 6.36 -6.41 13.10
N GLU A 88 5.07 -6.20 13.34
CA GLU A 88 4.14 -7.26 13.73
C GLU A 88 4.02 -8.33 12.63
N LEU A 89 3.91 -7.92 11.38
CA LEU A 89 3.82 -8.84 10.25
C LEU A 89 5.11 -9.64 10.08
N LEU A 90 6.29 -9.00 10.14
CA LEU A 90 7.58 -9.71 10.08
C LEU A 90 7.74 -10.71 11.24
N THR A 91 7.26 -10.34 12.43
CA THR A 91 7.24 -11.23 13.60
C THR A 91 6.31 -12.42 13.37
N SER A 92 5.13 -12.19 12.79
CA SER A 92 4.20 -13.25 12.36
C SER A 92 4.80 -14.14 11.27
N MET A 93 5.53 -13.57 10.31
CA MET A 93 6.22 -14.31 9.25
C MET A 93 7.31 -15.24 9.78
N ALA A 94 7.98 -14.85 10.87
CA ALA A 94 8.96 -15.68 11.56
C ALA A 94 8.33 -16.83 12.38
N SER A 95 7.01 -16.81 12.58
CA SER A 95 6.28 -17.85 13.31
C SER A 95 6.23 -19.17 12.53
N PRO A 96 6.25 -20.33 13.23
CA PRO A 96 5.94 -21.64 12.64
C PRO A 96 4.58 -21.74 11.94
N ARG A 97 3.68 -20.77 12.11
CA ARG A 97 2.35 -20.74 11.49
C ARG A 97 2.28 -19.97 10.18
N PHE A 98 3.34 -19.26 9.78
CA PHE A 98 3.29 -18.42 8.58
C PHE A 98 2.96 -19.19 7.30
N TRP A 99 3.32 -20.47 7.21
CA TRP A 99 2.98 -21.30 6.06
C TRP A 99 1.47 -21.43 5.82
N LEU A 100 0.63 -21.28 6.86
CA LEU A 100 -0.83 -21.26 6.69
C LEU A 100 -1.27 -20.06 5.84
N VAL A 101 -0.67 -18.90 6.06
CA VAL A 101 -0.92 -17.71 5.25
C VAL A 101 -0.50 -17.97 3.80
N LEU A 102 0.68 -18.55 3.59
CA LEU A 102 1.16 -18.87 2.25
C LEU A 102 0.28 -19.91 1.53
N GLU A 103 -0.23 -20.89 2.28
CA GLU A 103 -1.16 -21.89 1.75
C GLU A 103 -2.49 -21.24 1.32
N GLU A 104 -3.05 -20.33 2.13
CA GLU A 104 -4.26 -19.59 1.76
C GLU A 104 -4.02 -18.69 0.53
N LEU A 105 -2.90 -17.97 0.49
CA LEU A 105 -2.51 -17.16 -0.67
C LEU A 105 -2.27 -18.00 -1.92
N SER A 106 -1.92 -19.28 -1.79
CA SER A 106 -1.82 -20.17 -2.95
C SER A 106 -3.19 -20.55 -3.54
N LYS A 107 -4.23 -20.57 -2.70
CA LYS A 107 -5.60 -20.93 -3.09
C LYS A 107 -6.34 -19.75 -3.72
N ALA A 108 -6.23 -18.56 -3.12
CA ALA A 108 -7.00 -17.39 -3.56
C ALA A 108 -6.17 -16.10 -3.50
N ASP A 109 -6.50 -15.15 -4.37
CA ASP A 109 -6.02 -13.77 -4.26
C ASP A 109 -6.96 -13.01 -3.30
N PRO A 110 -6.48 -12.50 -2.14
CA PRO A 110 -7.30 -11.68 -1.27
C PRO A 110 -7.61 -10.29 -1.86
N LEU A 111 -6.89 -9.87 -2.91
CA LEU A 111 -6.95 -8.55 -3.50
C LEU A 111 -6.92 -8.62 -5.04
N PRO A 112 -7.94 -9.22 -5.68
CA PRO A 112 -7.96 -9.43 -7.12
C PRO A 112 -8.03 -8.11 -7.92
N GLU A 113 -8.63 -7.07 -7.34
CA GLU A 113 -8.73 -5.74 -7.97
C GLU A 113 -7.43 -4.93 -7.90
N TRP A 114 -6.45 -5.38 -7.11
CA TRP A 114 -5.17 -4.70 -7.01
C TRP A 114 -4.24 -5.12 -8.13
N PHE A 115 -3.39 -4.19 -8.56
CA PHE A 115 -2.37 -4.43 -9.56
C PHE A 115 -1.46 -5.61 -9.18
N ASP A 116 -1.23 -6.51 -10.14
CA ASP A 116 -0.27 -7.60 -10.00
C ASP A 116 1.15 -7.08 -10.29
N PRO A 117 2.07 -7.09 -9.33
CA PRO A 117 3.40 -6.54 -9.57
C PRO A 117 4.12 -7.37 -10.65
N PRO A 118 4.78 -6.72 -11.61
CA PRO A 118 5.45 -7.41 -12.71
C PRO A 118 6.67 -8.19 -12.19
N HIS A 119 7.07 -9.20 -12.96
CA HIS A 119 8.15 -10.11 -12.59
C HIS A 119 9.56 -9.48 -12.57
N THR A 120 9.74 -8.34 -13.24
CA THR A 120 11.05 -7.71 -13.45
C THR A 120 11.03 -6.25 -13.03
N LEU A 121 12.19 -5.73 -12.61
CA LEU A 121 12.39 -4.31 -12.32
C LEU A 121 12.06 -3.43 -13.54
N ASP A 122 12.42 -3.88 -14.74
CA ASP A 122 12.03 -3.22 -16.01
C ASP A 122 10.52 -3.19 -16.24
N GLY A 123 9.79 -4.15 -15.69
CA GLY A 123 8.32 -4.17 -15.71
C GLY A 123 7.73 -3.16 -14.73
N LEU A 124 8.35 -2.98 -13.55
CA LEU A 124 7.90 -2.03 -12.53
C LEU A 124 7.95 -0.58 -13.06
N GLN A 125 9.06 -0.21 -13.71
CA GLN A 125 9.23 1.12 -14.29
C GLN A 125 8.13 1.46 -15.32
N LYS A 126 7.79 0.50 -16.20
CA LYS A 126 6.75 0.68 -17.23
C LYS A 126 5.33 0.75 -16.66
N SER A 127 5.07 0.09 -15.53
CA SER A 127 3.76 0.15 -14.86
C SER A 127 3.52 1.46 -14.12
N GLU A 128 4.57 2.10 -13.62
CA GLU A 128 4.47 3.43 -13.01
C GLU A 128 4.11 4.49 -14.05
N ASP A 129 4.68 4.39 -15.26
CA ASP A 129 4.37 5.31 -16.38
C ASP A 129 2.90 5.24 -16.86
N THR A 130 2.23 4.10 -16.67
CA THR A 130 0.81 3.89 -17.09
C THR A 130 -0.21 4.12 -15.98
N ALA A 131 0.21 4.23 -14.71
CA ALA A 131 -0.67 4.55 -13.59
C ALA A 131 -0.98 6.07 -13.47
N HIS A 132 -0.34 6.89 -14.31
CA HIS A 132 -0.49 8.34 -14.36
C HIS A 132 -1.23 8.84 -15.62
N GLU A 133 -1.81 7.95 -16.43
CA GLU A 133 -2.75 8.26 -17.53
C GLU A 133 -4.20 8.02 -17.10
#